data_AF-A0A7V6H251-F1
#
_entry.id   AF-A0A7V6H251-F1
#
_cell.length_a   1.000
_cell.length_b   1.000
_cell.length_c   1.000
_cell.angle_alpha   90.00
_cell.angle_beta   90.00
_cell.angle_gamma   90.00
#
_symmetry.space_group_name_H-M   'P 1'
#
loop_
_entity.id
_entity.type
_entity.pdbx_description
1 polymer ?
#
loop_
_entity_poly.entity_id
_entity_poly.type
_entity_poly.pdbx_seq_one_letter_code
_entity_poly.pdbx_strand_id
1 'polypeptide(L)'
;MKRTIVINLSGFAYTIEEDAHDRLKGYLDKVRIYLGGGEDAEETMTDLDARLAELFTPVAMNQRSITIADVEEVIRIIGDPEVFASDTVTEDGSRKD
;
A
#
# COMPACT_ATOMS: atom_id res chain seq x y z
N MET A 1 -14.76 -19.43 10.91
CA MET A 1 -13.64 -18.56 11.30
C MET A 1 -12.64 -18.59 10.17
N LYS A 2 -12.27 -17.43 9.63
CA LYS A 2 -11.20 -17.34 8.64
C LYS A 2 -9.84 -17.38 9.35
N ARG A 3 -8.82 -17.82 8.63
CA ARG A 3 -7.45 -17.77 9.13
C ARG A 3 -6.99 -16.32 9.17
N THR A 4 -6.24 -15.96 10.21
CA THR A 4 -5.68 -14.62 10.38
C THR A 4 -4.16 -14.68 10.42
N ILE A 5 -3.54 -13.59 9.97
CA ILE A 5 -2.10 -13.37 9.91
C ILE A 5 -1.79 -12.11 10.71
N VAL A 6 -0.60 -12.06 11.32
CA VAL A 6 -0.09 -10.82 11.94
C VAL A 6 0.89 -10.16 10.98
N ILE A 7 0.62 -8.92 10.60
CA ILE A 7 1.51 -8.08 9.79
C ILE A 7 2.08 -6.93 10.62
N ASN A 8 3.20 -6.38 10.17
CA ASN A 8 3.77 -5.17 10.74
C ASN A 8 3.62 -4.01 9.74
N LEU A 9 3.09 -2.89 10.20
CA LEU A 9 3.05 -1.63 9.46
C LEU A 9 3.53 -0.52 10.39
N SER A 10 4.56 0.21 9.97
CA SER A 10 5.19 1.30 10.74
C SER A 10 5.54 0.92 12.18
N GLY A 11 6.00 -0.32 12.39
CA GLY A 11 6.40 -0.85 13.69
C GLY A 11 5.24 -1.40 14.53
N PHE A 12 3.98 -1.25 14.12
CA PHE A 12 2.81 -1.76 14.84
C PHE A 12 2.31 -3.08 14.26
N ALA A 13 1.85 -3.96 15.14
CA ALA A 13 1.30 -5.26 14.76
C ALA A 13 -0.21 -5.17 14.51
N TYR A 14 -0.66 -5.64 13.35
CA TYR A 14 -2.07 -5.72 12.97
C TYR A 14 -2.45 -7.16 12.68
N THR A 15 -3.66 -7.56 13.08
CA THR A 15 -4.24 -8.85 12.70
C THR A 15 -5.10 -8.66 11.45
N ILE A 16 -4.86 -9.45 10.41
CA ILE A 16 -5.54 -9.36 9.11
C ILE A 16 -6.02 -10.75 8.68
N GLU A 17 -7.16 -10.85 8.00
CA GLU A 17 -7.64 -12.11 7.41
C GLU A 17 -6.70 -12.55 6.26
N GLU A 18 -6.55 -13.86 6.03
CA GLU A 18 -5.64 -14.41 5.01
C GLU A 18 -5.92 -13.89 3.59
N ASP A 19 -7.20 -13.80 3.20
CA ASP A 19 -7.61 -13.26 1.89
C ASP A 19 -7.38 -11.73 1.77
N ALA A 20 -7.59 -11.01 2.86
CA ALA A 20 -7.29 -9.58 2.96
C ALA A 20 -5.78 -9.32 2.86
N HIS A 21 -4.97 -10.14 3.52
CA HIS A 21 -3.51 -10.09 3.43
C HIS A 21 -3.02 -10.32 2.00
N ASP A 22 -3.51 -11.37 1.33
CA ASP A 22 -3.11 -11.67 -0.04
C ASP A 22 -3.48 -10.54 -1.01
N ARG A 23 -4.65 -9.92 -0.79
CA ARG A 23 -5.09 -8.76 -1.55
C ARG A 23 -4.21 -7.53 -1.34
N LEU A 24 -3.86 -7.22 -0.09
CA LEU A 24 -2.99 -6.10 0.26
C LEU A 24 -1.57 -6.34 -0.28
N LYS A 25 -1.05 -7.56 -0.14
CA LYS A 25 0.26 -7.94 -0.69
C LYS A 25 0.30 -7.76 -2.20
N GLY A 26 -0.71 -8.25 -2.92
CA GLY A 26 -0.79 -8.10 -4.37
C GLY A 26 -0.90 -6.63 -4.82
N TYR A 27 -1.53 -5.77 -4.02
CA TYR A 27 -1.53 -4.33 -4.24
C TYR A 27 -0.12 -3.73 -4.09
N LEU A 28 0.53 -3.98 -2.96
CA LEU A 28 1.87 -3.47 -2.67
C LEU A 28 2.93 -3.95 -3.67
N ASP A 29 2.84 -5.21 -4.11
CA ASP A 29 3.73 -5.76 -5.13
C ASP A 29 3.59 -4.99 -6.47
N LYS A 30 2.35 -4.66 -6.87
CA LYS A 30 2.09 -3.87 -8.09
C LYS A 30 2.61 -2.44 -7.95
N VAL A 31 2.37 -1.78 -6.81
CA VAL A 31 2.91 -0.44 -6.55
C VAL A 31 4.44 -0.46 -6.70
N ARG A 32 5.11 -1.44 -6.08
CA ARG A 32 6.56 -1.60 -6.18
C ARG A 32 7.04 -1.82 -7.62
N ILE A 33 6.30 -2.58 -8.43
CA ILE A 33 6.61 -2.77 -9.86
C ILE A 33 6.52 -1.44 -10.60
N TYR A 34 5.47 -0.64 -10.36
CA TYR A 34 5.28 0.65 -11.02
C TYR A 34 6.33 1.69 -10.62
N LEU A 35 6.83 1.65 -9.39
CA LEU A 35 7.89 2.55 -8.91
C LEU A 35 9.28 2.23 -9.50
N GLY A 36 9.49 1.07 -10.12
CA GLY A 36 10.76 0.74 -10.79
C GLY A 36 11.96 0.43 -9.88
N GLY A 37 11.82 0.57 -8.56
CA GLY A 37 12.89 0.31 -7.57
C GLY A 37 13.85 1.50 -7.38
N GLY A 38 14.83 1.34 -6.48
CA GLY A 38 15.75 2.42 -6.08
C GLY A 38 15.32 3.14 -4.81
N GLU A 39 16.10 4.15 -4.40
CA GLU A 39 15.90 4.88 -3.13
C GLU A 39 14.56 5.62 -3.10
N ASP A 40 14.19 6.32 -4.18
CA ASP A 40 12.92 7.03 -4.30
C ASP A 40 11.71 6.09 -4.20
N ALA A 41 11.84 4.88 -4.75
CA ALA A 41 10.81 3.84 -4.64
C ALA A 41 10.70 3.31 -3.21
N GLU A 42 11.83 3.16 -2.50
CA GLU A 42 11.86 2.74 -1.09
C GLU A 42 11.27 3.81 -0.16
N GLU A 43 11.55 5.09 -0.41
CA GLU A 43 10.94 6.22 0.29
C GLU A 43 9.42 6.24 0.08
N THR A 44 8.97 6.16 -1.17
CA THR A 44 7.53 6.14 -1.50
C THR A 44 6.82 4.94 -0.87
N MET A 45 7.45 3.76 -0.86
CA MET A 45 6.90 2.58 -0.20
C MET A 45 6.86 2.74 1.33
N THR A 46 7.81 3.47 1.92
CA THR A 46 7.84 3.77 3.36
C THR A 46 6.71 4.74 3.74
N ASP A 47 6.48 5.77 2.93
CA ASP A 47 5.36 6.70 3.10
C ASP A 47 4.01 5.99 2.95
N LEU A 48 3.92 5.08 1.97
CA LEU A 48 2.74 4.23 1.77
C LEU A 48 2.49 3.31 2.98
N ASP A 49 3.55 2.72 3.54
CA ASP A 49 3.46 1.90 4.76
C ASP A 49 2.92 2.71 5.95
N ALA A 50 3.43 3.93 6.16
CA ALA A 50 2.95 4.84 7.18
C ALA A 50 1.47 5.20 6.99
N ARG A 51 1.07 5.48 5.75
CA ARG A 51 -0.32 5.78 5.42
C ARG A 51 -1.25 4.60 5.64
N LEU A 52 -0.81 3.38 5.31
CA LEU A 52 -1.57 2.15 5.56
C LEU A 52 -1.77 1.93 7.06
N ALA A 53 -0.71 2.11 7.88
CA ALA A 53 -0.82 2.01 9.33
C ALA A 53 -1.85 3.01 9.89
N GLU A 54 -1.82 4.25 9.40
CA GLU A 54 -2.75 5.30 9.82
C GLU A 54 -4.21 4.93 9.50
N LEU A 55 -4.48 4.40 8.31
CA LEU A 55 -5.82 4.01 7.87
C LEU A 55 -6.33 2.72 8.54
N PHE A 56 -5.46 1.76 8.84
CA PHE A 56 -5.84 0.51 9.50
C PHE A 56 -5.97 0.62 11.02
N THR A 57 -5.33 1.59 11.65
CA THR A 57 -5.42 1.82 13.10
C THR A 57 -6.87 1.93 13.61
N PRO A 58 -7.74 2.81 13.07
CA PRO A 58 -9.12 2.89 13.52
C PRO A 58 -9.92 1.60 13.26
N VAL A 59 -9.61 0.87 12.18
CA VAL A 59 -10.24 -0.43 11.88
C VAL A 59 -9.88 -1.46 12.95
N ALA A 60 -8.59 -1.58 13.26
CA ALA A 60 -8.06 -2.54 14.23
C ALA A 60 -8.48 -2.23 15.68
N MET A 61 -8.78 -0.97 16.02
CA MET A 61 -9.32 -0.61 17.33
C MET A 61 -10.78 -1.02 17.50
N ASN A 62 -11.56 -1.08 16.41
CA ASN A 62 -12.99 -1.37 16.43
C ASN A 62 -13.33 -2.84 16.16
N GLN A 63 -12.39 -3.60 15.59
CA GLN A 63 -12.61 -4.98 15.14
C GLN A 63 -11.50 -5.93 15.60
N ARG A 64 -11.75 -7.24 15.50
CA ARG A 64 -10.75 -8.27 15.85
C ARG A 64 -9.68 -8.49 14.77
N SER A 65 -9.98 -8.18 13.52
CA SER A 65 -9.09 -8.37 12.37
C SER A 65 -9.49 -7.49 11.20
N ILE A 66 -8.51 -7.03 10.43
CA ILE A 66 -8.71 -6.33 9.16
C ILE A 66 -9.28 -7.34 8.15
N THR A 67 -10.42 -7.01 7.56
CA THR A 67 -11.12 -7.83 6.57
C THR A 67 -10.77 -7.42 5.14
N ILE A 68 -11.17 -8.22 4.17
CA ILE A 68 -10.97 -7.87 2.75
C ILE A 68 -11.70 -6.57 2.38
N ALA A 69 -12.87 -6.30 2.98
CA ALA A 69 -13.62 -5.07 2.73
C ALA A 69 -12.87 -3.83 3.23
N ASP A 70 -12.20 -3.93 4.38
CA ASP A 70 -11.37 -2.85 4.92
C ASP A 70 -10.16 -2.59 4.02
N VAL A 71 -9.52 -3.65 3.49
CA VAL A 71 -8.41 -3.53 2.54
C VAL A 71 -8.86 -2.87 1.24
N GLU A 72 -9.99 -3.28 0.66
CA GLU A 72 -10.51 -2.63 -0.54
C GLU A 72 -10.82 -1.15 -0.29
N GLU A 73 -11.37 -0.81 0.89
CA GLU A 73 -11.63 0.59 1.23
C GLU A 73 -10.35 1.42 1.33
N VAL A 74 -9.35 0.89 2.03
CA VAL A 74 -8.04 1.54 2.14
C VAL A 74 -7.39 1.73 0.77
N ILE A 75 -7.48 0.73 -0.12
CA ILE A 75 -6.97 0.84 -1.49
C ILE A 75 -7.73 1.90 -2.28
N ARG A 76 -9.05 2.02 -2.12
CA ARG A 76 -9.82 3.11 -2.75
C ARG A 76 -9.39 4.50 -2.27
N ILE A 77 -9.02 4.63 -1.00
CA ILE A 77 -8.54 5.89 -0.42
C ILE A 77 -7.15 6.26 -0.96
N ILE A 78 -6.25 5.28 -1.07
CA ILE A 78 -4.87 5.50 -1.54
C ILE A 78 -4.82 5.69 -3.06
N GLY A 79 -5.63 4.93 -3.81
CA GLY A 79 -5.66 4.93 -5.27
C GLY A 79 -5.07 3.65 -5.87
N ASP A 80 -5.32 3.45 -7.16
CA ASP A 80 -4.87 2.28 -7.91
C ASP A 80 -3.34 2.28 -8.09
N PRO A 81 -2.67 1.11 -8.14
CA PRO A 81 -1.21 1.04 -8.28
C PRO A 81 -0.65 1.76 -9.51
N GLU A 82 -1.44 1.90 -10.57
CA GLU A 82 -1.05 2.56 -11.83
C GLU A 82 -0.72 4.05 -11.65
N VAL A 83 -1.28 4.71 -10.62
CA VAL A 83 -0.99 6.13 -10.36
C VAL A 83 0.49 6.36 -10.03
N PHE A 84 1.17 5.35 -9.47
CA PHE A 84 2.58 5.40 -9.11
C PHE A 84 3.52 5.24 -10.31
N ALA A 85 3.00 4.83 -11.48
CA ALA A 85 3.78 4.76 -12.70
C ALA A 85 4.08 6.15 -13.29
N SER A 86 3.18 7.11 -13.06
CA SER A 86 3.18 8.38 -13.78
C SER A 86 4.21 9.39 -13.28
N ASP A 87 4.93 9.12 -12.19
CA ASP A 87 6.07 9.93 -11.76
C ASP A 87 7.37 9.56 -12.51
N THR A 88 7.33 8.56 -13.41
CA THR A 88 8.50 8.11 -14.17
C THR A 88 8.40 8.34 -15.69
N VAL A 89 7.95 9.50 -16.17
CA VAL A 89 8.42 10.16 -17.43
C VAL A 89 7.64 11.46 -17.73
N THR A 90 8.26 12.64 -17.62
CA THR A 90 8.82 13.43 -18.75
C THR A 90 9.29 14.82 -18.26
N GLU A 91 10.57 14.95 -17.90
CA GLU A 91 11.32 16.19 -18.09
C GLU A 91 12.63 15.86 -18.84
N ASP A 92 12.48 15.48 -20.12
CA ASP A 92 13.52 15.69 -21.13
C ASP A 92 12.87 16.24 -22.39
N GLY A 93 13.48 17.30 -22.96
CA GLY A 93 13.21 17.71 -24.33
C GLY A 93 12.48 19.04 -24.57
N SER A 94 12.98 20.16 -24.03
CA SER A 94 12.89 21.44 -24.74
C SER A 94 14.18 22.24 -24.61
N ARG A 95 15.25 21.70 -25.20
CA ARG A 95 16.17 22.56 -25.96
C ARG A 95 15.55 22.70 -27.35
N LYS A 96 15.02 23.88 -27.64
CA LYS A 96 14.69 24.29 -29.00
C LYS A 96 15.57 25.50 -29.30
N ASP A 97 16.31 25.37 -30.40
CA ASP A 97 17.29 26.31 -30.96
C ASP A 97 16.87 27.79 -30.94
#